data_AF-A0A7W9Y242-F1
#
_entry.id   AF-A0A7W9Y242-F1
#
_cell.length_a   1.000
_cell.length_b   1.000
_cell.length_c   1.000
_cell.angle_alpha   90.00
_cell.angle_beta   90.00
_cell.angle_gamma   90.00
#
_symmetry.space_group_name_H-M   'P 1'
#
loop_
_entity.id
_entity.type
_entity.pdbx_description
1 polymer ?
#
loop_
_entity_poly.entity_id
_entity_poly.type
_entity_poly.pdbx_seq_one_letter_code
_entity_poly.pdbx_strand_id
1 'polypeptide(L)'
;MALRSSVEIYNIHTRQSRVVWQTDELFEAPNWSPNGDYLMLNADGLIYRLSLDGDAAPQRVDTGFATLCNNDHGISPDGTLIAVSDKVEFGKSAIYVMPAEGGKPRLVTENLPSYWHGWSPDGKTFAYCGIRDQVFDIYMIGIDGKNETRLTFGEGRNDGPDYSPDGKWIYFNSSRTGLMQIWRVPSAGGAAERITDSNYGDWFPHLSPKGDKVVFVSYDAEVFDHPRDQHVRVRLMDADGGNVETLFELFGGQGTMNSPNWSPDGDEFAYVRYFPAA
;
A
#
# COMPACT_ATOMS: atom_id res chain seq x y z
N MET A 1 -23.20 -7.69 16.53
CA MET A 1 -21.85 -7.36 17.06
C MET A 1 -21.51 -5.96 16.56
N ALA A 2 -20.63 -5.23 17.25
CA ALA A 2 -20.23 -3.89 16.81
C ALA A 2 -19.32 -4.03 15.57
N LEU A 3 -19.56 -3.24 14.53
CA LEU A 3 -18.71 -3.24 13.33
C LEU A 3 -17.29 -2.80 13.70
N ARG A 4 -16.28 -3.36 13.04
CA ARG A 4 -14.86 -2.98 13.18
C ARG A 4 -14.30 -2.40 11.88
N SER A 5 -14.58 -3.04 10.74
CA SER A 5 -14.09 -2.64 9.42
C SER A 5 -15.25 -2.39 8.45
N SER A 6 -15.11 -1.35 7.64
CA SER A 6 -15.96 -1.04 6.48
C SER A 6 -15.04 -0.91 5.26
N VAL A 7 -15.08 -1.90 4.37
CA VAL A 7 -14.38 -1.87 3.09
C VAL A 7 -15.20 -1.05 2.12
N GLU A 8 -14.63 0.05 1.65
CA GLU A 8 -15.31 1.07 0.87
C GLU A 8 -14.54 1.38 -0.41
N ILE A 9 -15.26 1.89 -1.40
CA ILE A 9 -14.71 2.40 -2.66
C ILE A 9 -15.13 3.86 -2.80
N TYR A 10 -14.19 4.72 -3.18
CA TYR A 10 -14.47 6.13 -3.50
C TYR A 10 -14.23 6.39 -4.98
N ASN A 11 -15.16 7.09 -5.62
CA ASN A 11 -15.01 7.56 -6.99
C ASN A 11 -14.60 9.04 -7.02
N ILE A 12 -13.46 9.35 -7.65
CA ILE A 12 -12.88 10.71 -7.61
C ILE A 12 -13.62 11.73 -8.49
N HIS A 13 -14.47 11.27 -9.41
CA HIS A 13 -15.24 12.16 -10.30
C HIS A 13 -16.62 12.46 -9.74
N THR A 14 -17.33 11.43 -9.27
CA THR A 14 -18.66 11.60 -8.66
C THR A 14 -18.57 12.09 -7.22
N ARG A 15 -17.39 11.94 -6.59
CA ARG A 15 -17.11 12.31 -5.20
C ARG A 15 -17.98 11.57 -4.19
N GLN A 16 -18.26 10.30 -4.49
CA GLN A 16 -19.12 9.44 -3.68
C GLN A 16 -18.39 8.18 -3.24
N SER A 17 -18.65 7.77 -2.00
CA SER A 17 -18.27 6.46 -1.48
C SER A 17 -19.41 5.45 -1.66
N ARG A 18 -19.05 4.19 -1.92
CA ARG A 18 -19.93 3.03 -1.73
C ARG A 18 -19.29 2.03 -0.77
N VAL A 19 -20.12 1.43 0.07
CA VAL A 19 -19.70 0.32 0.94
C VAL A 19 -19.72 -0.96 0.11
N VAL A 20 -18.60 -1.70 0.12
CA VAL A 20 -18.50 -3.03 -0.50
C VAL A 20 -18.90 -4.09 0.51
N TRP A 21 -18.34 -4.02 1.72
CA TRP A 21 -18.56 -5.02 2.77
C TRP A 21 -18.22 -4.46 4.15
N GLN A 22 -18.90 -4.94 5.20
CA GLN A 22 -18.64 -4.57 6.58
C GLN A 22 -18.59 -5.80 7.48
N THR A 23 -17.77 -5.73 8.52
CA THR A 23 -17.55 -6.85 9.45
C THR A 23 -17.17 -6.34 10.84
N ASP A 24 -17.31 -7.20 11.84
CA ASP A 24 -16.77 -7.01 13.20
C ASP A 24 -15.31 -7.47 13.34
N GLU A 25 -14.74 -8.09 12.30
CA GLU A 25 -13.32 -8.44 12.21
C GLU A 25 -12.45 -7.28 11.68
N LEU A 26 -11.13 -7.36 11.91
CA LEU A 26 -10.17 -6.37 11.41
C LEU A 26 -9.65 -6.79 10.03
N PHE A 27 -10.23 -6.21 8.97
CA PHE A 27 -9.75 -6.31 7.60
C PHE A 27 -9.01 -5.06 7.17
N GLU A 28 -8.01 -5.22 6.31
CA GLU A 28 -7.00 -4.18 6.07
C GLU A 28 -6.49 -4.14 4.61
N ALA A 29 -6.01 -2.95 4.23
CA ALA A 29 -5.15 -2.66 3.08
C ALA A 29 -5.60 -3.30 1.74
N PRO A 30 -6.69 -2.81 1.13
CA PRO A 30 -7.22 -3.37 -0.10
C PRO A 30 -6.33 -3.05 -1.31
N ASN A 31 -6.01 -4.06 -2.11
CA ASN A 31 -5.65 -3.88 -3.52
C ASN A 31 -6.86 -4.08 -4.41
N TRP A 32 -6.86 -3.47 -5.58
CA TRP A 32 -7.83 -3.78 -6.64
C TRP A 32 -7.23 -4.74 -7.65
N SER A 33 -7.97 -5.77 -8.04
CA SER A 33 -7.52 -6.69 -9.08
C SER A 33 -7.39 -6.00 -10.45
N PRO A 34 -6.36 -6.33 -11.27
CA PRO A 34 -6.17 -5.69 -12.58
C PRO A 34 -7.33 -5.90 -13.57
N ASN A 35 -8.10 -6.98 -13.41
CA ASN A 35 -9.31 -7.25 -14.19
C ASN A 35 -10.55 -6.50 -13.67
N GLY A 36 -10.47 -5.89 -12.49
CA GLY A 36 -11.55 -5.10 -11.90
C GLY A 36 -12.58 -5.87 -11.06
N ASP A 37 -12.45 -7.19 -10.92
CA ASP A 37 -13.51 -8.06 -10.38
C ASP A 37 -13.50 -8.21 -8.84
N TYR A 38 -12.37 -7.97 -8.16
CA TYR A 38 -12.26 -8.18 -6.72
C TYR A 38 -11.27 -7.24 -6.03
N LEU A 39 -11.42 -7.11 -4.71
CA LEU A 39 -10.41 -6.54 -3.82
C LEU A 39 -9.62 -7.64 -3.12
N MET A 40 -8.31 -7.48 -2.98
CA MET A 40 -7.48 -8.34 -2.14
C MET A 40 -7.19 -7.62 -0.83
N LEU A 41 -7.48 -8.26 0.30
CA LEU A 41 -7.28 -7.70 1.65
C LEU A 41 -6.53 -8.69 2.52
N ASN A 42 -5.96 -8.22 3.64
CA ASN A 42 -5.47 -9.07 4.70
C ASN A 42 -6.31 -8.96 5.99
N ALA A 43 -6.36 -10.04 6.76
CA ALA A 43 -6.95 -10.10 8.10
C ALA A 43 -6.27 -11.21 8.90
N ASP A 44 -5.88 -10.93 10.15
CA ASP A 44 -5.24 -11.88 11.07
C ASP A 44 -4.12 -12.74 10.46
N GLY A 45 -3.23 -12.11 9.68
CA GLY A 45 -2.11 -12.82 9.05
C GLY A 45 -2.44 -13.56 7.75
N LEU A 46 -3.68 -13.54 7.30
CA LEU A 46 -4.17 -14.25 6.12
C LEU A 46 -4.59 -13.27 5.00
N ILE A 47 -4.61 -13.76 3.76
CA ILE A 47 -5.01 -13.00 2.57
C ILE A 47 -6.38 -13.48 2.07
N TYR A 48 -7.22 -12.54 1.61
CA TYR A 48 -8.59 -12.78 1.17
C TYR A 48 -8.91 -12.03 -0.12
N ARG A 49 -9.80 -12.60 -0.94
CA ARG A 49 -10.48 -11.93 -2.05
C ARG A 49 -11.89 -11.56 -1.65
N LEU A 50 -12.28 -10.33 -1.90
CA LEU A 50 -13.65 -9.84 -1.75
C LEU A 50 -14.17 -9.45 -3.14
N SER A 51 -15.20 -10.14 -3.62
CA SER A 51 -15.86 -9.79 -4.89
C SER A 51 -16.54 -8.42 -4.78
N LEU A 52 -16.49 -7.64 -5.86
CA LEU A 52 -17.16 -6.34 -5.92
C LEU A 52 -18.67 -6.41 -6.18
N ASP A 53 -19.18 -7.59 -6.52
CA ASP A 53 -20.61 -7.80 -6.82
C ASP A 53 -21.49 -7.88 -5.55
N GLY A 54 -20.89 -7.74 -4.36
CA GLY A 54 -21.59 -7.38 -3.11
C GLY A 54 -22.19 -8.53 -2.30
N ASP A 55 -22.24 -9.76 -2.82
CA ASP A 55 -22.98 -10.86 -2.17
C ASP A 55 -22.10 -11.98 -1.57
N ALA A 56 -20.79 -12.00 -1.86
CA ALA A 56 -19.90 -13.08 -1.43
C ALA A 56 -19.04 -12.68 -0.22
N ALA A 57 -19.02 -13.54 0.79
CA ALA A 57 -18.06 -13.43 1.88
C ALA A 57 -16.61 -13.48 1.36
N PRO A 58 -15.65 -12.81 2.02
CA PRO A 58 -14.25 -12.87 1.63
C PRO A 58 -13.74 -14.31 1.51
N GLN A 59 -13.16 -14.64 0.36
CA GLN A 59 -12.59 -15.96 0.08
C GLN A 59 -11.11 -15.97 0.43
N ARG A 60 -10.72 -16.82 1.37
CA ARG A 60 -9.31 -16.97 1.74
C ARG A 60 -8.48 -17.46 0.55
N VAL A 61 -7.33 -16.83 0.33
CA VAL A 61 -6.29 -17.29 -0.59
C VAL A 61 -5.39 -18.28 0.14
N ASP A 62 -5.09 -19.42 -0.50
CA ASP A 62 -4.09 -20.35 0.03
C ASP A 62 -2.69 -19.77 -0.15
N THR A 63 -2.12 -19.22 0.91
CA THR A 63 -0.76 -18.67 0.98
C THR A 63 0.28 -19.69 1.45
N GLY A 64 -0.06 -20.99 1.46
CA GLY A 64 0.82 -22.04 1.92
C GLY A 64 1.22 -21.86 3.39
N PHE A 65 2.53 -21.76 3.65
CA PHE A 65 3.02 -21.53 5.02
C PHE A 65 2.91 -20.08 5.49
N ALA A 66 2.72 -19.12 4.58
CA ALA A 66 2.71 -17.69 4.90
C ALA A 66 1.36 -17.29 5.52
N THR A 67 1.22 -17.54 6.82
CA THR A 67 -0.02 -17.29 7.59
C THR A 67 0.15 -16.20 8.65
N LEU A 68 1.17 -15.36 8.53
CA LEU A 68 1.41 -14.18 9.36
C LEU A 68 1.71 -12.95 8.47
N CYS A 69 1.00 -12.85 7.34
CA CYS A 69 1.09 -11.73 6.40
C CYS A 69 0.71 -10.40 7.09
N ASN A 70 1.45 -9.34 6.79
CA ASN A 70 1.11 -7.98 7.22
C ASN A 70 0.27 -7.26 6.14
N ASN A 71 0.20 -5.93 6.20
CA ASN A 71 -0.61 -5.10 5.32
C ASN A 71 0.03 -4.80 3.96
N ASP A 72 1.24 -5.30 3.74
CA ASP A 72 2.15 -4.89 2.69
C ASP A 72 2.19 -6.02 1.65
N HIS A 73 1.20 -5.99 0.73
CA HIS A 73 0.90 -7.04 -0.25
C HIS A 73 0.26 -6.44 -1.52
N GLY A 74 0.31 -7.17 -2.62
CA GLY A 74 -0.27 -6.69 -3.87
C GLY A 74 -0.29 -7.70 -5.01
N ILE A 75 -0.87 -7.27 -6.12
CA ILE A 75 -1.17 -8.10 -7.30
C ILE A 75 -0.28 -7.65 -8.45
N SER A 76 0.28 -8.59 -9.22
CA SER A 76 1.06 -8.25 -10.40
C SER A 76 0.20 -7.56 -11.47
N PRO A 77 0.77 -6.72 -12.35
CA PRO A 77 0.00 -6.01 -13.38
C PRO A 77 -0.80 -6.91 -14.33
N ASP A 78 -0.32 -8.14 -14.56
CA ASP A 78 -1.01 -9.15 -15.38
C ASP A 78 -2.02 -10.00 -14.58
N GLY A 79 -2.13 -9.79 -13.26
CA GLY A 79 -3.04 -10.50 -12.36
C GLY A 79 -2.64 -11.94 -12.04
N THR A 80 -1.50 -12.44 -12.53
CA THR A 80 -1.14 -13.86 -12.41
C THR A 80 -0.42 -14.21 -11.11
N LEU A 81 0.17 -13.21 -10.44
CA LEU A 81 0.93 -13.36 -9.21
C LEU A 81 0.41 -12.42 -8.13
N ILE A 82 0.67 -12.80 -6.87
CA ILE A 82 0.60 -11.90 -5.73
C ILE A 82 1.97 -11.85 -5.04
N ALA A 83 2.26 -10.70 -4.43
CA ALA A 83 3.35 -10.53 -3.49
C ALA A 83 2.77 -10.33 -2.09
N VAL A 84 3.41 -10.94 -1.09
CA VAL A 84 3.03 -10.81 0.32
C VAL A 84 4.27 -10.59 1.16
N SER A 85 4.14 -9.82 2.24
CA SER A 85 5.18 -9.71 3.26
C SER A 85 4.75 -10.50 4.51
N ASP A 86 5.50 -11.57 4.81
CA ASP A 86 5.18 -12.55 5.85
C ASP A 86 6.34 -12.74 6.82
N LYS A 87 6.07 -13.22 8.03
CA LYS A 87 7.07 -13.40 9.10
C LYS A 87 7.19 -14.82 9.65
N VAL A 88 6.54 -15.83 9.06
CA VAL A 88 6.52 -17.21 9.57
C VAL A 88 7.92 -17.81 9.60
N GLU A 89 8.70 -17.72 8.52
CA GLU A 89 10.00 -18.40 8.44
C GLU A 89 11.09 -17.73 9.29
N PHE A 90 11.08 -16.41 9.40
CA PHE A 90 12.20 -15.64 9.94
C PHE A 90 11.87 -14.82 11.20
N GLY A 91 10.61 -14.79 11.63
CA GLY A 91 10.14 -13.95 12.74
C GLY A 91 10.15 -12.44 12.44
N LYS A 92 10.46 -12.05 11.20
CA LYS A 92 10.50 -10.68 10.68
C LYS A 92 10.02 -10.68 9.24
N SER A 93 9.48 -9.54 8.79
CA SER A 93 8.88 -9.39 7.46
C SER A 93 9.87 -9.75 6.35
N ALA A 94 9.50 -10.70 5.51
CA ALA A 94 10.18 -11.09 4.29
C ALA A 94 9.19 -11.10 3.13
N ILE A 95 9.64 -10.71 1.95
CA ILE A 95 8.79 -10.62 0.76
C ILE A 95 8.81 -11.94 0.01
N TYR A 96 7.62 -12.43 -0.31
CA TYR A 96 7.38 -13.63 -1.10
C TYR A 96 6.52 -13.31 -2.30
N VAL A 97 6.68 -14.10 -3.37
CA VAL A 97 5.82 -14.08 -4.56
C VAL A 97 5.23 -15.47 -4.79
N MET A 98 3.98 -15.52 -5.24
CA MET A 98 3.24 -16.76 -5.50
C MET A 98 2.15 -16.60 -6.55
N PRO A 99 1.59 -17.69 -7.11
CA PRO A 99 0.44 -17.60 -8.01
C PRO A 99 -0.72 -16.89 -7.32
N ALA A 100 -1.41 -16.01 -8.07
CA ALA A 100 -2.58 -15.31 -7.53
C ALA A 100 -3.62 -16.32 -7.05
N GLU A 101 -3.94 -17.36 -7.82
CA GLU A 101 -4.89 -18.41 -7.43
C GLU A 101 -4.55 -19.18 -6.14
N GLY A 102 -3.36 -18.98 -5.57
CA GLY A 102 -2.91 -19.63 -4.35
C GLY A 102 -1.82 -20.67 -4.62
N GLY A 103 -1.13 -21.08 -3.56
CA GLY A 103 -0.10 -22.11 -3.61
C GLY A 103 1.11 -21.77 -2.75
N LYS A 104 2.28 -22.29 -3.15
CA LYS A 104 3.50 -22.17 -2.35
C LYS A 104 4.17 -20.80 -2.55
N PRO A 105 4.42 -20.03 -1.48
CA PRO A 105 5.21 -18.80 -1.56
C PRO A 105 6.68 -19.10 -1.84
N ARG A 106 7.28 -18.27 -2.70
CA ARG A 106 8.71 -18.27 -3.02
C ARG A 106 9.33 -16.99 -2.48
N LEU A 107 10.36 -17.15 -1.65
CA LEU A 107 11.12 -16.02 -1.09
C LEU A 107 11.74 -15.16 -2.20
N VAL A 108 11.71 -13.85 -2.01
CA VAL A 108 12.35 -12.87 -2.90
C VAL A 108 13.45 -12.09 -2.18
N THR A 109 13.23 -11.69 -0.92
CA THR A 109 14.21 -10.90 -0.15
C THR A 109 14.95 -11.73 0.89
N GLU A 110 16.28 -11.78 0.81
CA GLU A 110 17.12 -12.41 1.84
C GLU A 110 17.57 -11.42 2.93
N ASN A 111 17.59 -10.12 2.60
CA ASN A 111 17.91 -9.05 3.55
C ASN A 111 16.62 -8.58 4.24
N LEU A 112 16.60 -8.55 5.58
CA LEU A 112 15.37 -8.46 6.35
C LEU A 112 15.47 -7.49 7.56
N PRO A 113 14.37 -6.82 7.95
CA PRO A 113 13.02 -6.95 7.38
C PRO A 113 12.82 -6.16 6.09
N SER A 114 11.91 -6.65 5.24
CA SER A 114 11.51 -6.01 3.97
C SER A 114 9.99 -6.06 3.83
N TYR A 115 9.39 -4.93 3.43
CA TYR A 115 7.94 -4.70 3.36
C TYR A 115 7.58 -4.29 1.94
N TRP A 116 6.89 -5.17 1.21
CA TRP A 116 6.50 -4.96 -0.19
C TRP A 116 5.53 -3.78 -0.33
N HIS A 117 5.68 -2.92 -1.34
CA HIS A 117 4.70 -1.83 -1.55
C HIS A 117 4.24 -1.61 -2.98
N GLY A 118 5.05 -1.81 -4.01
CA GLY A 118 4.62 -1.46 -5.37
C GLY A 118 5.27 -2.30 -6.45
N TRP A 119 4.48 -2.80 -7.40
CA TRP A 119 4.99 -3.50 -8.58
C TRP A 119 5.39 -2.50 -9.66
N SER A 120 6.47 -2.77 -10.41
CA SER A 120 6.76 -1.99 -11.60
C SER A 120 5.67 -2.21 -12.67
N PRO A 121 5.31 -1.18 -13.46
CA PRO A 121 4.25 -1.32 -14.48
C PRO A 121 4.51 -2.43 -15.51
N ASP A 122 5.79 -2.77 -15.75
CA ASP A 122 6.19 -3.84 -16.66
C ASP A 122 6.21 -5.25 -16.05
N GLY A 123 5.86 -5.38 -14.77
CA GLY A 123 5.75 -6.65 -14.07
C GLY A 123 7.09 -7.28 -13.62
N LYS A 124 8.25 -6.65 -13.87
CA LYS A 124 9.56 -7.32 -13.67
C LYS A 124 10.23 -7.09 -12.32
N THR A 125 9.89 -6.01 -11.64
CA THR A 125 10.49 -5.61 -10.36
C THR A 125 9.40 -5.15 -9.40
N PHE A 126 9.74 -5.04 -8.11
CA PHE A 126 8.93 -4.29 -7.17
C PHE A 126 9.80 -3.38 -6.30
N ALA A 127 9.18 -2.34 -5.76
CA ALA A 127 9.73 -1.41 -4.80
C ALA A 127 9.21 -1.77 -3.41
N TYR A 128 10.07 -1.58 -2.41
CA TYR A 128 9.78 -2.00 -1.05
C TYR A 128 10.55 -1.16 -0.03
N CYS A 129 10.02 -1.09 1.20
CA CYS A 129 10.73 -0.52 2.33
C CYS A 129 11.62 -1.59 2.97
N GLY A 130 12.92 -1.33 3.04
CA GLY A 130 13.90 -2.20 3.67
C GLY A 130 14.48 -1.55 4.91
N ILE A 131 14.46 -2.26 6.04
CA ILE A 131 15.14 -1.80 7.26
C ILE A 131 16.45 -2.55 7.40
N ARG A 132 17.57 -1.82 7.42
CA ARG A 132 18.93 -2.37 7.62
C ARG A 132 19.59 -1.58 8.73
N ASP A 133 19.96 -2.23 9.83
CA ASP A 133 20.59 -1.58 10.99
C ASP A 133 19.83 -0.32 11.49
N GLN A 134 18.50 -0.42 11.57
CA GLN A 134 17.57 0.68 11.95
C GLN A 134 17.46 1.83 10.94
N VAL A 135 18.07 1.70 9.75
CA VAL A 135 17.91 2.64 8.63
C VAL A 135 16.79 2.15 7.72
N PHE A 136 15.82 3.02 7.44
CA PHE A 136 14.65 2.73 6.61
C PHE A 136 14.88 3.35 5.24
N ASP A 137 14.99 2.52 4.22
CA ASP A 137 15.22 2.96 2.85
C ASP A 137 14.32 2.29 1.84
N ILE A 138 14.19 2.98 0.71
CA ILE A 138 13.52 2.48 -0.48
C ILE A 138 14.50 1.63 -1.28
N TYR A 139 14.05 0.43 -1.62
CA TYR A 139 14.77 -0.50 -2.46
C TYR A 139 13.91 -0.94 -3.63
N MET A 140 14.58 -1.42 -4.69
CA MET A 140 13.99 -2.18 -5.78
C MET A 140 14.65 -3.55 -5.87
N ILE A 141 13.91 -4.57 -6.31
CA ILE A 141 14.46 -5.90 -6.59
C ILE A 141 13.68 -6.57 -7.73
N GLY A 142 14.35 -7.43 -8.49
CA GLY A 142 13.69 -8.30 -9.46
C GLY A 142 12.77 -9.30 -8.78
N ILE A 143 11.66 -9.66 -9.43
CA ILE A 143 10.73 -10.67 -8.91
C ILE A 143 11.39 -12.06 -8.74
N ASP A 144 12.53 -12.28 -9.40
CA ASP A 144 13.37 -13.47 -9.28
C ASP A 144 14.31 -13.44 -8.06
N GLY A 145 14.28 -12.37 -7.26
CA GLY A 145 15.11 -12.19 -6.06
C GLY A 145 16.49 -11.63 -6.35
N LYS A 146 16.76 -11.15 -7.57
CA LYS A 146 18.08 -10.65 -7.98
C LYS A 146 18.09 -9.15 -8.17
N ASN A 147 19.30 -8.60 -8.22
CA ASN A 147 19.59 -7.20 -8.55
C ASN A 147 18.92 -6.21 -7.59
N GLU A 148 18.98 -6.49 -6.29
CA GLU A 148 18.57 -5.55 -5.26
C GLU A 148 19.33 -4.22 -5.40
N THR A 149 18.60 -3.13 -5.49
CA THR A 149 19.12 -1.77 -5.68
C THR A 149 18.56 -0.87 -4.60
N ARG A 150 19.43 -0.17 -3.87
CA ARG A 150 19.06 0.83 -2.87
C ARG A 150 18.87 2.19 -3.55
N LEU A 151 17.75 2.87 -3.29
CA LEU A 151 17.38 4.14 -3.94
C LEU A 151 17.50 5.36 -3.01
N THR A 152 17.40 5.15 -1.70
CA THR A 152 17.63 6.18 -0.66
C THR A 152 18.70 5.72 0.31
N PHE A 153 19.37 6.65 0.99
CA PHE A 153 20.61 6.38 1.71
C PHE A 153 20.58 6.90 3.15
N GLY A 154 19.45 6.72 3.84
CA GLY A 154 19.28 7.08 5.24
C GLY A 154 18.91 8.55 5.49
N GLU A 155 18.41 9.26 4.48
CA GLU A 155 17.84 10.60 4.66
C GLU A 155 16.49 10.50 5.37
N GLY A 156 16.51 10.54 6.71
CA GLY A 156 15.33 10.28 7.53
C GLY A 156 14.90 8.80 7.47
N ARG A 157 13.65 8.53 7.85
CA ARG A 157 13.00 7.23 7.57
C ARG A 157 12.24 7.35 6.26
N ASN A 158 12.50 6.44 5.32
CA ASN A 158 11.83 6.39 4.02
C ASN A 158 10.95 5.14 3.93
N ASP A 159 9.69 5.29 3.56
CA ASP A 159 8.70 4.21 3.63
C ASP A 159 7.61 4.32 2.54
N GLY A 160 6.79 3.28 2.38
CA GLY A 160 5.62 3.27 1.50
C GLY A 160 5.87 3.54 0.01
N PRO A 161 6.87 2.91 -0.65
CA PRO A 161 7.18 3.21 -2.04
C PRO A 161 6.20 2.62 -3.05
N ASP A 162 5.67 3.43 -3.97
CA ASP A 162 4.81 2.99 -5.07
C ASP A 162 5.26 3.59 -6.42
N TYR A 163 5.09 2.84 -7.51
CA TYR A 163 5.54 3.26 -8.84
C TYR A 163 4.61 4.28 -9.48
N SER A 164 5.17 5.18 -10.29
CA SER A 164 4.39 5.85 -11.32
C SER A 164 3.99 4.87 -12.44
N PRO A 165 2.82 5.04 -13.07
CA PRO A 165 2.37 4.16 -14.17
C PRO A 165 3.29 4.17 -15.39
N ASP A 166 4.06 5.24 -15.59
CA ASP A 166 5.06 5.32 -16.66
C ASP A 166 6.41 4.66 -16.29
N GLY A 167 6.53 4.14 -15.06
CA GLY A 167 7.69 3.43 -14.53
C GLY A 167 8.91 4.31 -14.26
N LYS A 168 8.81 5.64 -14.42
CA LYS A 168 9.97 6.54 -14.29
C LYS A 168 10.24 6.96 -12.85
N TRP A 169 9.24 6.92 -11.98
CA TRP A 169 9.32 7.42 -10.61
C TRP A 169 8.83 6.38 -9.62
N ILE A 170 9.35 6.49 -8.40
CA ILE A 170 8.82 5.83 -7.21
C ILE A 170 8.47 6.94 -6.21
N TYR A 171 7.21 7.02 -5.82
CA TYR A 171 6.71 7.93 -4.78
C TYR A 171 6.79 7.22 -3.44
N PHE A 172 7.12 7.93 -2.38
CA PHE A 172 7.31 7.37 -1.04
C PHE A 172 7.15 8.48 0.00
N ASN A 173 6.99 8.15 1.28
CA ASN A 173 7.05 9.14 2.34
C ASN A 173 8.42 9.16 3.04
N SER A 174 8.85 10.35 3.48
CA SER A 174 10.12 10.52 4.19
C SER A 174 10.02 11.52 5.33
N SER A 175 10.66 11.19 6.46
CA SER A 175 10.73 12.05 7.65
C SER A 175 11.87 13.08 7.61
N ARG A 176 12.59 13.20 6.48
CA ARG A 176 13.83 14.00 6.37
C ARG A 176 13.65 15.51 6.66
N THR A 177 12.42 15.99 6.67
CA THR A 177 12.04 17.38 6.96
C THR A 177 11.34 17.55 8.31
N GLY A 178 11.37 16.53 9.18
CA GLY A 178 10.72 16.54 10.49
C GLY A 178 9.47 15.67 10.54
N LEU A 179 8.42 16.07 9.83
CA LEU A 179 7.22 15.24 9.61
C LEU A 179 7.41 14.32 8.40
N MET A 180 6.63 13.24 8.33
CA MET A 180 6.50 12.46 7.10
C MET A 180 5.88 13.31 6.02
N GLN A 181 6.52 13.36 4.86
CA GLN A 181 6.10 14.11 3.68
C GLN A 181 6.24 13.22 2.46
N ILE A 182 5.49 13.47 1.40
CA ILE A 182 5.61 12.70 0.15
C ILE A 182 6.80 13.21 -0.66
N TRP A 183 7.59 12.29 -1.18
CA TRP A 183 8.73 12.48 -2.05
C TRP A 183 8.60 11.55 -3.26
N ARG A 184 9.41 11.80 -4.28
CA ARG A 184 9.63 10.83 -5.36
C ARG A 184 11.11 10.72 -5.71
N VAL A 185 11.52 9.57 -6.22
CA VAL A 185 12.88 9.32 -6.73
C VAL A 185 12.80 8.68 -8.12
N PRO A 186 13.71 8.98 -9.06
CA PRO A 186 13.75 8.25 -10.32
C PRO A 186 13.95 6.75 -10.07
N SER A 187 13.21 5.90 -10.78
CA SER A 187 13.35 4.44 -10.66
C SER A 187 14.73 3.94 -11.09
N ALA A 188 15.43 4.70 -11.94
CA ALA A 188 16.82 4.46 -12.31
C ALA A 188 17.84 4.89 -11.22
N GLY A 189 17.37 5.41 -10.09
CA GLY A 189 18.19 6.07 -9.07
C GLY A 189 18.48 7.53 -9.40
N GLY A 190 18.81 8.32 -8.39
CA GLY A 190 19.07 9.75 -8.52
C GLY A 190 18.69 10.52 -7.27
N ALA A 191 18.57 11.85 -7.42
CA ALA A 191 18.12 12.70 -6.32
C ALA A 191 16.60 12.56 -6.13
N ALA A 192 16.17 12.51 -4.87
CA ALA A 192 14.75 12.55 -4.53
C ALA A 192 14.23 14.00 -4.53
N GLU A 193 12.99 14.17 -4.98
CA GLU A 193 12.27 15.44 -5.06
C GLU A 193 11.13 15.43 -4.03
N ARG A 194 10.97 16.54 -3.30
CA ARG A 194 9.87 16.72 -2.36
C ARG A 194 8.58 17.03 -3.13
N ILE A 195 7.49 16.37 -2.76
CA ILE A 195 6.17 16.54 -3.39
C ILE A 195 5.19 17.28 -2.47
N THR A 196 5.15 16.94 -1.18
CA THR A 196 4.32 17.69 -0.21
C THR A 196 5.16 18.55 0.73
N ASP A 197 4.63 19.74 1.04
CA ASP A 197 5.09 20.62 2.12
C ASP A 197 3.89 21.03 2.98
N SER A 198 3.56 20.20 3.96
CA SER A 198 2.35 20.27 4.76
C SER A 198 2.65 20.28 6.27
N ASN A 199 1.68 20.72 7.06
CA ASN A 199 1.73 20.61 8.53
C ASN A 199 1.16 19.28 9.03
N TYR A 200 1.22 18.22 8.22
CA TYR A 200 0.68 16.90 8.53
C TYR A 200 1.76 15.83 8.35
N GLY A 201 1.55 14.66 8.97
CA GLY A 201 2.28 13.45 8.60
C GLY A 201 1.62 12.79 7.39
N ASP A 202 2.20 12.95 6.19
CA ASP A 202 1.68 12.40 4.95
C ASP A 202 2.25 10.99 4.69
N TRP A 203 1.37 10.01 4.48
CA TRP A 203 1.66 8.59 4.40
C TRP A 203 0.92 7.91 3.24
N PHE A 204 1.47 6.79 2.77
CA PHE A 204 0.84 5.88 1.80
C PHE A 204 0.47 6.55 0.45
N PRO A 205 1.45 7.09 -0.29
CA PRO A 205 1.18 7.68 -1.60
C PRO A 205 0.91 6.60 -2.66
N HIS A 206 -0.27 6.62 -3.27
CA HIS A 206 -0.63 5.72 -4.36
C HIS A 206 -1.01 6.51 -5.61
N LEU A 207 -0.28 6.29 -6.69
CA LEU A 207 -0.53 6.96 -7.98
C LEU A 207 -1.68 6.27 -8.71
N SER A 208 -2.60 7.07 -9.24
CA SER A 208 -3.63 6.55 -10.15
C SER A 208 -2.96 5.92 -11.38
N PRO A 209 -3.46 4.78 -11.91
CA PRO A 209 -3.00 4.18 -13.17
C PRO A 209 -3.02 5.14 -14.37
N LYS A 210 -3.80 6.22 -14.31
CA LYS A 210 -3.83 7.30 -15.31
C LYS A 210 -2.63 8.26 -15.21
N GLY A 211 -1.90 8.24 -14.10
CA GLY A 211 -0.69 9.03 -13.86
C GLY A 211 -0.93 10.51 -13.56
N ASP A 212 -2.19 10.91 -13.33
CA ASP A 212 -2.59 12.30 -13.11
C ASP A 212 -2.81 12.63 -11.63
N LYS A 213 -3.16 11.65 -10.79
CA LYS A 213 -3.47 11.83 -9.36
C LYS A 213 -2.66 10.97 -8.42
N VAL A 214 -2.50 11.44 -7.18
CA VAL A 214 -1.97 10.68 -6.04
C VAL A 214 -2.98 10.75 -4.89
N VAL A 215 -3.41 9.60 -4.39
CA VAL A 215 -4.16 9.49 -3.13
C VAL A 215 -3.21 9.16 -1.98
N PHE A 216 -3.45 9.71 -0.79
CA PHE A 216 -2.63 9.47 0.38
C PHE A 216 -3.39 9.80 1.68
N VAL A 217 -2.81 9.44 2.83
CA VAL A 217 -3.36 9.74 4.16
C VAL A 217 -2.54 10.84 4.83
N SER A 218 -3.19 11.82 5.46
CA SER A 218 -2.55 12.78 6.36
C SER A 218 -3.00 12.57 7.81
N TYR A 219 -2.04 12.39 8.70
CA TYR A 219 -2.22 12.43 10.16
C TYR A 219 -1.92 13.82 10.71
N ASP A 220 -2.48 14.15 11.88
CA ASP A 220 -2.13 15.38 12.61
C ASP A 220 -0.63 15.39 12.97
N ALA A 221 -0.04 16.59 13.08
CA ALA A 221 1.42 16.80 13.14
C ALA A 221 2.09 16.12 14.35
N GLU A 222 1.38 16.01 15.46
CA GLU A 222 1.84 15.41 16.70
C GLU A 222 1.86 13.87 16.66
N VAL A 223 1.24 13.26 15.65
CA VAL A 223 1.19 11.82 15.50
C VAL A 223 2.56 11.31 15.04
N PHE A 224 3.18 10.50 15.89
CA PHE A 224 4.39 9.77 15.54
C PHE A 224 4.04 8.46 14.84
N ASP A 225 4.78 8.14 13.78
CA ASP A 225 4.60 6.95 12.96
C ASP A 225 3.23 6.92 12.24
N HIS A 226 2.73 5.75 11.89
CA HIS A 226 1.43 5.53 11.26
C HIS A 226 0.53 4.63 12.14
N PRO A 227 0.01 5.12 13.27
CA PRO A 227 -0.78 4.31 14.18
C PRO A 227 -2.19 4.00 13.62
N ARG A 228 -2.86 3.04 14.27
CA ARG A 228 -4.29 2.75 14.04
C ARG A 228 -5.18 3.75 14.76
N ASP A 229 -6.46 3.72 14.39
CA ASP A 229 -7.56 4.28 15.18
C ASP A 229 -7.39 5.77 15.50
N GLN A 230 -6.89 6.51 14.51
CA GLN A 230 -6.80 7.97 14.55
C GLN A 230 -7.85 8.62 13.66
N HIS A 231 -8.18 9.87 13.95
CA HIS A 231 -8.88 10.71 12.99
C HIS A 231 -7.89 11.21 11.95
N VAL A 232 -8.06 10.79 10.70
CA VAL A 232 -7.14 11.10 9.59
C VAL A 232 -7.89 11.67 8.40
N ARG A 233 -7.14 12.25 7.47
CA ARG A 233 -7.65 12.78 6.20
C ARG A 233 -7.20 11.88 5.06
N VAL A 234 -8.13 11.46 4.22
CA VAL A 234 -7.79 10.94 2.89
C VAL A 234 -7.73 12.12 1.94
N ARG A 235 -6.59 12.25 1.26
CA ARG A 235 -6.26 13.42 0.44
C ARG A 235 -5.93 12.99 -0.98
N LEU A 236 -6.14 13.91 -1.90
CA LEU A 236 -5.83 13.75 -3.32
C LEU A 236 -5.02 14.95 -3.79
N MET A 237 -4.07 14.73 -4.67
CA MET A 237 -3.29 15.78 -5.33
C MET A 237 -2.99 15.41 -6.78
N ASP A 238 -2.52 16.38 -7.56
CA ASP A 238 -1.91 16.12 -8.86
C ASP A 238 -0.57 15.39 -8.68
N ALA A 239 -0.13 14.68 -9.72
CA ALA A 239 1.14 13.94 -9.69
C ALA A 239 2.37 14.82 -9.38
N ASP A 240 2.33 16.12 -9.63
CA ASP A 240 3.41 17.06 -9.30
C ASP A 240 3.31 17.66 -7.88
N GLY A 241 2.31 17.26 -7.09
CA GLY A 241 2.04 17.79 -5.75
C GLY A 241 1.11 19.01 -5.74
N GLY A 242 0.68 19.50 -6.90
CA GLY A 242 -0.29 20.58 -7.02
C GLY A 242 -1.69 20.18 -6.57
N ASN A 243 -2.55 21.19 -6.37
CA ASN A 243 -4.00 21.02 -6.16
C ASN A 243 -4.38 20.03 -5.05
N VAL A 244 -3.63 20.00 -3.95
CA VAL A 244 -3.92 19.11 -2.82
C VAL A 244 -5.26 19.46 -2.18
N GLU A 245 -6.13 18.47 -2.04
CA GLU A 245 -7.43 18.59 -1.40
C GLU A 245 -7.69 17.45 -0.41
N THR A 246 -8.56 17.69 0.57
CA THR A 246 -9.09 16.64 1.44
C THR A 246 -10.36 16.09 0.81
N LEU A 247 -10.39 14.81 0.48
CA LEU A 247 -11.58 14.15 -0.07
C LEU A 247 -12.62 13.93 1.03
N PHE A 248 -12.18 13.37 2.16
CA PHE A 248 -12.99 13.11 3.35
C PHE A 248 -12.10 12.80 4.55
N GLU A 249 -12.69 12.90 5.75
CA GLU A 249 -12.08 12.45 7.00
C GLU A 249 -12.62 11.07 7.41
N LEU A 250 -11.78 10.28 8.07
CA LEU A 250 -12.17 8.97 8.58
C LEU A 250 -11.46 8.62 9.89
N PHE A 251 -12.04 7.68 10.61
CA PHE A 251 -11.39 7.00 11.72
C PHE A 251 -10.65 5.78 11.17
N GLY A 252 -9.32 5.74 11.33
CA GLY A 252 -8.46 4.76 10.71
C GLY A 252 -6.99 5.13 10.75
N GLY A 253 -6.32 5.10 9.60
CA GLY A 253 -4.88 5.27 9.49
C GLY A 253 -4.21 3.97 9.03
N GLN A 254 -3.48 3.29 9.92
CA GLN A 254 -2.94 1.96 9.61
C GLN A 254 -4.05 0.98 9.20
N GLY A 255 -3.85 0.33 8.07
CA GLY A 255 -4.79 -0.58 7.43
C GLY A 255 -5.80 0.09 6.51
N THR A 256 -5.87 1.43 6.45
CA THR A 256 -6.80 2.12 5.54
C THR A 256 -6.40 1.93 4.08
N MET A 257 -5.11 2.09 3.76
CA MET A 257 -4.56 1.96 2.40
C MET A 257 -3.04 1.78 2.41
N ASN A 258 -2.49 0.78 3.12
CA ASN A 258 -1.01 0.58 3.12
C ASN A 258 -0.44 0.19 1.74
N SER A 259 -1.27 -0.44 0.91
CA SER A 259 -0.90 -1.06 -0.35
C SER A 259 -1.67 -0.44 -1.52
N PRO A 260 -1.17 -0.54 -2.77
CA PRO A 260 -1.75 0.11 -3.94
C PRO A 260 -3.21 -0.28 -4.14
N ASN A 261 -4.09 0.72 -4.20
CA ASN A 261 -5.52 0.56 -3.97
C ASN A 261 -6.43 1.13 -5.08
N TRP A 262 -5.86 1.63 -6.17
CA TRP A 262 -6.62 2.16 -7.30
C TRP A 262 -7.29 1.06 -8.12
N SER A 263 -8.48 1.36 -8.64
CA SER A 263 -9.10 0.60 -9.72
C SER A 263 -8.22 0.63 -10.98
N PRO A 264 -8.29 -0.40 -11.84
CA PRO A 264 -7.50 -0.44 -13.07
C PRO A 264 -7.81 0.71 -14.05
N ASP A 265 -9.01 1.29 -13.99
CA ASP A 265 -9.38 2.46 -14.78
C ASP A 265 -8.90 3.80 -14.18
N GLY A 266 -8.45 3.81 -12.92
CA GLY A 266 -7.95 4.99 -12.22
C GLY A 266 -8.99 6.03 -11.82
N ASP A 267 -10.28 5.69 -11.86
CA ASP A 267 -11.38 6.58 -11.45
C ASP A 267 -11.88 6.32 -10.02
N GLU A 268 -11.51 5.18 -9.46
CA GLU A 268 -11.91 4.77 -8.11
C GLU A 268 -10.70 4.26 -7.31
N PHE A 269 -10.78 4.33 -5.99
CA PHE A 269 -9.83 3.63 -5.12
C PHE A 269 -10.56 2.96 -3.95
N ALA A 270 -10.04 1.82 -3.53
CA ALA A 270 -10.54 1.09 -2.37
C ALA A 270 -9.85 1.57 -1.08
N TYR A 271 -10.54 1.51 0.05
CA TYR A 271 -9.99 1.84 1.35
C TYR A 271 -10.77 1.14 2.47
N VAL A 272 -10.19 1.13 3.68
CA VAL A 272 -10.90 0.68 4.88
C VAL A 272 -11.13 1.84 5.83
N ARG A 273 -12.41 2.05 6.19
CA ARG A 273 -12.82 2.85 7.33
C ARG A 273 -12.99 1.94 8.54
N TYR A 274 -12.58 2.42 9.70
CA TYR A 274 -12.72 1.68 10.95
C TYR A 274 -13.75 2.32 11.87
N PHE A 275 -14.23 1.50 12.80
CA PHE A 275 -15.02 1.96 13.94
C PHE A 275 -14.25 1.68 15.23
N PRO A 276 -14.41 2.51 16.27
CA PRO A 276 -13.78 2.27 17.56
C PRO A 276 -14.09 0.87 18.09
N ALA A 277 -13.08 0.17 18.58
CA ALA A 277 -13.31 -1.08 19.31
C ALA A 277 -14.19 -0.80 20.54
N ALA A 278 -15.14 -1.69 20.79
CA ALA A 278 -16.00 -1.64 21.97
C ALA A 278 -15.22 -1.97 23.26
#